data_AF-A0A243P9R3-F1
#
_entry.id   AF-A0A243P9R3-F1
#
_cell.length_a   1.000
_cell.length_b   1.000
_cell.length_c   1.000
_cell.angle_alpha   90.00
_cell.angle_beta   90.00
_cell.angle_gamma   90.00
#
_symmetry.space_group_name_H-M   'P 1'
#
loop_
_entity.id
_entity.type
_entity.pdbx_description
1 polymer ?
#
loop_
_entity_poly.entity_id
_entity_poly.type
_entity_poly.pdbx_seq_one_letter_code
_entity_poly.pdbx_strand_id
1 'polypeptide(L)'
;MALGLAIMGLAASVGVGLILLIAGFEKLRHRILLPGVIANYRLLPNGLVAPAATILPIAEILIGAALIAGGWPLPVLLAILLLMLFGGAMAINIRRGRTHIDCGCGRPQLRHPIGWSLVGRNAVLATLLVPRLWDAPPLGAMDIATAMVGGVALYLAYLLCNSIGALLALPAAHRR
;
A
#
# COMPACT_ATOMS: atom_id res chain seq x y z
N MET A 1 -15.60 -2.91 23.63
CA MET A 1 -15.64 -2.59 22.18
C MET A 1 -14.55 -1.60 21.78
N ALA A 2 -14.43 -0.43 22.43
CA ALA A 2 -13.42 0.59 22.13
C ALA A 2 -11.95 0.09 22.15
N LEU A 3 -11.59 -0.75 23.13
CA LEU A 3 -10.23 -1.32 23.23
C LEU A 3 -9.87 -2.17 22.01
N GLY A 4 -10.77 -3.02 21.53
CA GLY A 4 -10.52 -3.88 20.37
C GLY A 4 -10.34 -3.06 19.08
N LEU A 5 -11.11 -2.00 18.90
CA LEU A 5 -10.95 -1.05 17.78
C LEU A 5 -9.59 -0.33 17.82
N ALA A 6 -9.12 0.04 19.02
CA ALA A 6 -7.82 0.68 19.19
C ALA A 6 -6.66 -0.28 18.86
N ILE A 7 -6.72 -1.53 19.32
CA ILE A 7 -5.72 -2.58 18.99
C ILE A 7 -5.72 -2.83 17.48
N MET A 8 -6.90 -2.96 16.87
CA MET A 8 -7.04 -3.18 15.42
C MET A 8 -6.49 -2.00 14.62
N GLY A 9 -6.78 -0.76 15.00
CA GLY A 9 -6.27 0.43 14.34
C GLY A 9 -4.75 0.56 14.45
N LEU A 10 -4.18 0.20 15.61
CA LEU A 10 -2.72 0.16 15.77
C LEU A 10 -2.08 -0.95 14.93
N ALA A 11 -2.67 -2.15 14.92
CA ALA A 11 -2.23 -3.25 14.07
C ALA A 11 -2.25 -2.87 12.58
N ALA A 12 -3.33 -2.23 12.13
CA ALA A 12 -3.44 -1.71 10.78
C ALA A 12 -2.37 -0.65 10.48
N SER A 13 -2.10 0.25 11.43
CA SER A 13 -1.05 1.28 11.29
C SER A 13 0.33 0.65 11.12
N VAL A 14 0.66 -0.36 11.93
CA VAL A 14 1.92 -1.09 11.82
C VAL A 14 2.01 -1.83 10.48
N GLY A 15 0.97 -2.59 10.11
CA GLY A 15 0.96 -3.37 8.88
C GLY A 15 1.02 -2.51 7.62
N VAL A 16 0.16 -1.47 7.51
CA VAL A 16 0.20 -0.52 6.40
C VAL A 16 1.48 0.29 6.39
N GLY A 17 2.00 0.67 7.57
CA GLY A 17 3.26 1.36 7.71
C GLY A 17 4.43 0.55 7.12
N LEU A 18 4.50 -0.75 7.43
CA LEU A 18 5.47 -1.68 6.84
C LEU A 18 5.31 -1.81 5.33
N ILE A 19 4.07 -1.90 4.83
CA ILE A 19 3.79 -1.95 3.38
C ILE A 19 4.34 -0.71 2.68
N LEU A 20 4.01 0.49 3.17
CA LEU A 20 4.43 1.75 2.55
C LEU A 20 5.94 1.95 2.65
N LEU A 21 6.53 1.67 3.81
CA LEU A 21 7.97 1.85 4.05
C LEU A 21 8.79 0.96 3.11
N ILE A 22 8.42 -0.32 3.00
CA ILE A 22 9.15 -1.29 2.17
C ILE A 22 8.89 -1.01 0.68
N ALA A 23 7.65 -0.69 0.29
CA ALA A 23 7.33 -0.33 -1.09
C ALA A 23 8.08 0.94 -1.55
N GLY A 24 8.13 1.96 -0.71
CA GLY A 24 8.85 3.20 -0.99
C GLY A 24 10.36 2.96 -1.11
N PHE A 25 10.94 2.12 -0.24
CA PHE A 25 12.36 1.76 -0.33
C PHE A 25 12.70 1.03 -1.63
N GLU A 26 11.88 0.06 -2.03
CA GLU A 26 12.08 -0.66 -3.30
C GLU A 26 11.93 0.25 -4.53
N LYS A 27 11.01 1.21 -4.48
CA LYS A 27 10.85 2.21 -5.53
C LYS A 27 12.01 3.19 -5.62
N LEU A 28 12.58 3.61 -4.48
CA LEU A 28 13.80 4.42 -4.45
C LEU A 28 14.98 3.65 -5.07
N ARG A 29 15.12 2.37 -4.73
CA ARG A 29 16.17 1.50 -5.29
C ARG A 29 16.05 1.36 -6.81
N HIS A 30 14.84 1.31 -7.34
CA HIS A 30 14.55 1.16 -8.78
C HIS A 30 13.99 2.44 -9.42
N ARG A 31 14.44 3.62 -8.97
CA ARG A 31 13.92 4.94 -9.40
C ARG A 31 13.92 5.17 -10.91
N ILE A 32 14.80 4.50 -11.66
CA ILE A 32 14.92 4.66 -13.12
C ILE A 32 13.66 4.14 -13.84
N LEU A 33 13.01 3.11 -13.30
CA LEU A 33 11.84 2.49 -13.92
C LEU A 33 10.51 3.20 -13.57
N LEU A 34 10.48 3.88 -12.43
CA LEU A 34 9.26 4.45 -11.85
C LEU A 34 8.58 5.52 -12.73
N PRO A 35 9.30 6.46 -13.39
CA PRO A 35 8.69 7.40 -14.32
C PRO A 35 7.92 6.71 -15.45
N GLY A 36 8.47 5.61 -16.00
CA GLY A 36 7.80 4.83 -17.04
C GLY A 36 6.52 4.16 -16.54
N VAL A 37 6.54 3.62 -15.31
CA VAL A 37 5.34 3.07 -14.66
C VAL A 37 4.27 4.15 -14.48
N ILE A 38 4.62 5.31 -13.93
CA ILE A 38 3.69 6.42 -13.70
C ILE A 38 3.13 6.97 -15.02
N ALA A 39 3.97 7.16 -16.05
CA ALA A 39 3.55 7.60 -17.37
C ALA A 39 2.54 6.64 -18.01
N ASN A 40 2.68 5.33 -17.79
CA ASN A 40 1.77 4.31 -18.33
C ASN A 40 0.33 4.44 -17.81
N TYR A 41 0.12 5.02 -16.61
CA TYR A 41 -1.22 5.32 -16.11
C TYR A 41 -1.94 6.41 -16.92
N ARG A 42 -1.21 7.26 -17.67
CA ARG A 42 -1.78 8.36 -18.47
C ARG A 42 -2.77 9.24 -17.68
N LEU A 43 -2.46 9.48 -16.40
CA LEU A 43 -3.25 10.34 -15.52
C LEU A 43 -2.57 11.69 -15.26
N LEU A 44 -1.24 11.74 -15.34
CA LEU A 44 -0.45 12.97 -15.15
C LEU A 44 0.09 13.48 -16.49
N PRO A 45 0.22 14.80 -16.66
CA PRO A 45 0.94 15.39 -17.79
C PRO A 45 2.43 15.04 -17.70
N ASN A 46 3.12 14.95 -18.84
CA ASN A 46 4.51 14.50 -18.93
C ASN A 46 5.47 15.28 -18.02
N GLY A 47 5.25 16.59 -17.82
CA GLY A 47 6.08 17.41 -16.93
C GLY A 47 5.96 17.06 -15.44
N LEU A 48 4.85 16.45 -15.00
CA LEU A 48 4.64 16.07 -13.60
C LEU A 48 5.06 14.63 -13.29
N VAL A 49 5.38 13.82 -14.31
CA VAL A 49 5.77 12.41 -14.12
C VAL A 49 7.06 12.29 -13.33
N ALA A 50 8.09 13.05 -13.68
CA ALA A 50 9.40 13.00 -12.99
C ALA A 50 9.33 13.52 -11.54
N PRO A 51 8.69 14.66 -11.24
CA PRO A 51 8.44 15.08 -9.86
C PRO A 51 7.67 14.04 -9.05
N ALA A 52 6.59 13.47 -9.61
CA ALA A 52 5.79 12.45 -8.94
C ALA A 52 6.62 11.18 -8.65
N ALA A 53 7.46 10.75 -9.58
CA ALA A 53 8.34 9.59 -9.38
C ALA A 53 9.36 9.80 -8.25
N THR A 54 9.77 11.04 -7.99
CA THR A 54 10.71 11.35 -6.90
C THR A 54 10.00 11.53 -5.56
N ILE A 55 8.87 12.24 -5.54
CA ILE A 55 8.14 12.58 -4.31
C ILE A 55 7.44 11.34 -3.73
N LEU A 56 6.88 10.50 -4.59
CA LEU A 56 6.03 9.39 -4.16
C LEU A 56 6.76 8.37 -3.25
N PRO A 57 7.96 7.86 -3.58
CA PRO A 57 8.68 6.93 -2.71
C PRO A 57 9.07 7.55 -1.37
N ILE A 58 9.44 8.84 -1.37
CA ILE A 58 9.79 9.58 -0.15
C ILE A 58 8.55 9.72 0.74
N ALA A 59 7.41 10.10 0.16
CA ALA A 59 6.15 10.20 0.87
C ALA A 59 5.75 8.85 1.48
N GLU A 60 5.88 7.75 0.74
CA GLU A 60 5.58 6.40 1.24
C GLU A 60 6.45 6.02 2.45
N ILE A 61 7.76 6.30 2.40
CA ILE A 61 8.67 6.01 3.52
C ILE A 61 8.34 6.88 4.74
N LEU A 62 8.15 8.19 4.55
CA LEU A 62 7.89 9.10 5.66
C LEU A 62 6.53 8.80 6.32
N ILE A 63 5.49 8.58 5.52
CA ILE A 63 4.17 8.21 6.03
C ILE A 63 4.23 6.84 6.71
N GLY A 64 4.91 5.87 6.11
CA GLY A 64 5.05 4.53 6.67
C GLY A 64 5.79 4.51 8.01
N ALA A 65 6.91 5.23 8.10
CA ALA A 65 7.66 5.39 9.34
C ALA A 65 6.84 6.10 10.42
N ALA A 66 6.13 7.17 10.05
CA ALA A 66 5.29 7.92 10.98
C ALA A 66 4.07 7.10 11.48
N LEU A 67 3.50 6.22 10.66
CA LEU A 67 2.46 5.28 11.09
C LEU A 67 2.95 4.29 12.14
N ILE A 68 4.18 3.77 11.97
CA ILE A 68 4.79 2.82 12.91
C ILE A 68 5.19 3.52 14.22
N ALA A 69 5.79 4.70 14.13
CA ALA A 69 6.13 5.52 15.30
C ALA A 69 4.89 5.95 16.09
N GLY A 70 3.76 6.14 15.38
CA GLY A 70 2.49 6.53 15.97
C GLY A 70 2.49 7.99 16.44
N GLY A 71 1.54 8.31 17.32
CA GLY A 71 1.43 9.62 17.97
C GLY A 71 0.41 10.55 17.31
N TRP A 72 0.43 10.74 15.99
CA TRP A 72 -0.37 11.78 15.33
C TRP A 72 -1.41 11.22 14.34
N PRO A 73 -2.57 11.88 14.14
CA PRO A 73 -3.59 11.45 13.17
C PRO A 73 -3.20 11.77 11.71
N LEU A 74 -2.30 12.73 11.50
CA LEU A 74 -1.93 13.20 10.16
C LEU A 74 -1.33 12.08 9.26
N PRO A 75 -0.36 11.26 9.71
CA PRO A 75 0.12 10.12 8.93
C PRO A 75 -0.97 9.13 8.52
N VAL A 76 -1.99 8.93 9.37
CA VAL A 76 -3.13 8.05 9.08
C VAL A 76 -3.95 8.59 7.92
N LEU A 77 -4.28 9.89 7.95
CA LEU A 77 -5.02 10.55 6.87
C LEU A 77 -4.22 10.53 5.55
N LEU A 78 -2.92 10.82 5.61
CA LEU A 78 -2.04 10.78 4.44
C LEU A 78 -1.93 9.37 3.85
N ALA A 79 -1.84 8.33 4.68
CA ALA A 79 -1.82 6.94 4.22
C ALA A 79 -3.14 6.53 3.55
N ILE A 80 -4.29 6.88 4.15
CA ILE A 80 -5.62 6.65 3.56
C ILE A 80 -5.72 7.35 2.21
N LEU A 81 -5.34 8.63 2.14
CA LEU A 81 -5.36 9.40 0.91
C LEU A 81 -4.48 8.75 -0.16
N LEU A 82 -3.25 8.37 0.18
CA LEU A 82 -2.32 7.74 -0.74
C LEU A 82 -2.84 6.39 -1.26
N LEU A 83 -3.36 5.53 -0.38
CA LEU A 83 -3.97 4.25 -0.76
C LEU A 83 -5.17 4.44 -1.70
N MET A 84 -6.03 5.41 -1.41
CA MET A 84 -7.20 5.75 -2.23
C MET A 84 -6.82 6.38 -3.57
N LEU A 85 -5.79 7.22 -3.61
CA LEU A 85 -5.24 7.77 -4.87
C LEU A 85 -4.69 6.65 -5.76
N PHE A 86 -3.89 5.73 -5.22
CA PHE A 86 -3.43 4.56 -5.97
C PHE A 86 -4.59 3.67 -6.42
N GLY A 87 -5.54 3.40 -5.53
CA GLY A 87 -6.75 2.62 -5.84
C GLY A 87 -7.57 3.23 -6.96
N GLY A 88 -7.80 4.55 -6.90
CA GLY A 88 -8.51 5.31 -7.92
C GLY A 88 -7.78 5.35 -9.25
N ALA A 89 -6.46 5.54 -9.24
CA ALA A 89 -5.63 5.51 -10.45
C ALA A 89 -5.71 4.16 -11.17
N MET A 90 -5.69 3.06 -10.41
CA MET A 90 -5.91 1.71 -10.93
C MET A 90 -7.34 1.53 -11.46
N ALA A 91 -8.37 1.91 -10.70
CA ALA A 91 -9.77 1.76 -11.09
C ALA A 91 -10.10 2.52 -12.39
N ILE A 92 -9.57 3.74 -12.56
CA ILE A 92 -9.73 4.54 -13.79
C ILE A 92 -9.11 3.80 -14.99
N ASN A 93 -7.90 3.25 -14.83
CA ASN A 93 -7.23 2.54 -15.92
C ASN A 93 -7.90 1.21 -16.26
N ILE A 94 -8.39 0.47 -15.27
CA ILE A 94 -9.18 -0.75 -15.49
C ILE A 94 -10.47 -0.43 -16.27
N ARG A 95 -11.18 0.65 -15.90
CA ARG A 95 -12.36 1.12 -16.63
C ARG A 95 -12.05 1.55 -18.07
N ARG A 96 -10.82 2.00 -18.35
CA ARG A 96 -10.33 2.31 -19.70
C ARG A 96 -9.83 1.07 -20.47
N GLY A 97 -10.01 -0.14 -19.93
CA GLY A 97 -9.53 -1.39 -20.53
C GLY A 97 -8.03 -1.61 -20.45
N ARG A 98 -7.30 -0.83 -19.64
CA ARG A 98 -5.83 -0.84 -19.55
C ARG A 98 -5.36 -1.68 -18.36
N THR A 99 -5.60 -2.98 -18.38
CA THR A 99 -5.26 -3.88 -17.26
C THR A 99 -3.81 -4.36 -17.28
N HIS A 100 -3.11 -4.30 -18.42
CA HIS A 100 -1.71 -4.73 -18.55
C HIS A 100 -0.66 -3.77 -17.94
N ILE A 101 -1.10 -2.74 -17.23
CA ILE A 101 -0.20 -1.79 -16.54
C ILE A 101 0.31 -2.46 -15.26
N ASP A 102 1.58 -2.20 -14.92
CA ASP A 102 2.14 -2.66 -13.66
C ASP A 102 1.57 -1.87 -12.48
N CYS A 103 1.18 -2.58 -11.41
CA CYS A 103 0.76 -1.97 -10.16
C CYS A 103 1.87 -1.16 -9.46
N GLY A 104 3.14 -1.34 -9.85
CA GLY A 104 4.27 -0.56 -9.33
C GLY A 104 4.60 -0.82 -7.86
N CYS A 105 4.12 -1.92 -7.27
CA CYS A 105 4.29 -2.30 -5.86
C CYS A 105 5.74 -2.75 -5.49
N GLY A 106 6.76 -2.36 -6.26
CA GLY A 106 8.17 -2.55 -5.89
C GLY A 106 8.78 -3.93 -6.16
N ARG A 107 8.17 -4.77 -7.00
CA ARG A 107 8.77 -6.05 -7.45
C ARG A 107 8.97 -6.08 -8.96
N PRO A 108 10.06 -5.49 -9.49
CA PRO A 108 10.30 -5.38 -10.93
C PRO A 108 10.40 -6.73 -11.67
N GLN A 109 10.67 -7.84 -10.96
CA GLN A 109 10.80 -9.17 -11.55
C GLN A 109 9.45 -9.82 -11.92
N LEU A 110 8.31 -9.31 -11.43
CA LEU A 110 6.99 -9.87 -11.69
C LEU A 110 6.08 -8.75 -12.18
N ARG A 111 5.98 -8.57 -13.51
CA ARG A 111 5.01 -7.65 -14.11
C ARG A 111 3.62 -8.04 -13.64
N HIS A 112 3.06 -7.31 -12.68
CA HIS A 112 1.79 -7.66 -12.08
C HIS A 112 0.69 -6.74 -12.63
N PRO A 113 -0.18 -7.24 -13.53
CA PRO A 113 -1.21 -6.42 -14.16
C PRO A 113 -2.17 -5.87 -13.11
N ILE A 114 -2.61 -4.63 -13.29
CA ILE A 114 -3.63 -4.04 -12.43
C ILE A 114 -4.98 -4.75 -12.60
N GLY A 115 -5.68 -4.96 -11.49
CA GLY A 115 -6.97 -5.64 -11.44
C GLY A 115 -7.82 -5.17 -10.26
N TRP A 116 -9.11 -5.51 -10.27
CA TRP A 116 -10.06 -5.08 -9.24
C TRP A 116 -9.71 -5.59 -7.84
N SER A 117 -9.01 -6.71 -7.74
CA SER A 117 -8.50 -7.23 -6.47
C SER A 117 -7.54 -6.26 -5.78
N LEU A 118 -6.66 -5.60 -6.55
CA LEU A 118 -5.71 -4.60 -6.02
C LEU A 118 -6.43 -3.33 -5.56
N VAL A 119 -7.48 -2.92 -6.27
CA VAL A 119 -8.34 -1.79 -5.87
C VAL A 119 -9.05 -2.10 -4.55
N GLY A 120 -9.67 -3.29 -4.46
CA GLY A 120 -10.32 -3.76 -3.24
C GLY A 120 -9.35 -3.87 -2.07
N ARG A 121 -8.13 -4.38 -2.31
CA ARG A 121 -7.07 -4.44 -1.29
C ARG A 121 -6.73 -3.06 -0.72
N ASN A 122 -6.52 -2.05 -1.58
CA ASN A 122 -6.23 -0.70 -1.11
C ASN A 122 -7.40 -0.09 -0.32
N ALA A 123 -8.65 -0.33 -0.75
CA ALA A 123 -9.83 0.13 -0.03
C ALA A 123 -9.96 -0.55 1.35
N VAL A 124 -9.69 -1.84 1.45
CA VAL A 124 -9.66 -2.57 2.73
C VAL A 124 -8.57 -2.02 3.65
N LEU A 125 -7.34 -1.87 3.16
CA LEU A 125 -6.23 -1.31 3.96
C LEU A 125 -6.54 0.11 4.45
N ALA A 126 -7.13 0.95 3.59
CA ALA A 126 -7.56 2.30 3.98
C ALA A 126 -8.66 2.25 5.06
N THR A 127 -9.63 1.34 4.93
CA THR A 127 -10.73 1.18 5.90
C THR A 127 -10.20 0.68 7.26
N LEU A 128 -9.22 -0.23 7.26
CA LEU A 128 -8.60 -0.73 8.48
C LEU A 128 -7.84 0.34 9.28
N LEU A 129 -7.43 1.44 8.64
CA LEU A 129 -6.79 2.58 9.31
C LEU A 129 -7.79 3.52 9.99
N VAL A 130 -9.05 3.53 9.55
CA VAL A 130 -10.08 4.46 10.04
C VAL A 130 -10.25 4.42 11.57
N PRO A 131 -10.25 3.26 12.26
CA PRO A 131 -10.29 3.19 13.72
C PRO A 131 -9.21 4.01 14.44
N ARG A 132 -8.06 4.25 13.81
CA ARG A 132 -6.94 5.01 14.40
C ARG A 132 -7.22 6.51 14.51
N LEU A 133 -8.25 7.01 13.82
CA LEU A 133 -8.64 8.43 13.81
C LEU A 133 -9.48 8.84 15.03
N TRP A 134 -10.03 7.88 15.78
CA TRP A 134 -10.75 8.17 17.02
C TRP A 134 -9.82 8.11 18.24
N ASP A 135 -10.23 8.82 19.29
CA ASP A 135 -9.55 8.78 20.58
C ASP A 135 -9.53 7.37 21.13
N ALA A 136 -8.31 6.86 21.33
CA ALA A 136 -8.08 5.52 21.83
C ALA A 136 -7.91 5.57 23.36
N PRO A 137 -8.45 4.58 24.10
CA PRO A 137 -8.09 4.39 25.48
C PRO A 137 -6.58 4.11 25.60
N PRO A 138 -5.96 4.37 26.77
CA PRO A 138 -4.56 4.03 26.99
C PRO A 138 -4.34 2.52 26.79
N LEU A 139 -3.39 2.16 25.94
CA LEU A 139 -3.07 0.77 25.61
C LEU A 139 -2.02 0.23 26.58
N GLY A 140 -2.24 -0.97 27.11
CA GLY A 140 -1.24 -1.68 27.90
C GLY A 140 -0.15 -2.31 27.03
N ALA A 141 0.93 -2.78 27.66
CA ALA A 141 2.04 -3.43 26.96
C ALA A 141 1.60 -4.66 26.15
N MET A 142 0.68 -5.47 26.68
CA MET A 142 0.13 -6.64 25.98
C MET A 142 -0.73 -6.25 24.78
N ASP A 143 -1.47 -5.14 24.86
CA ASP A 143 -2.27 -4.63 23.75
C ASP A 143 -1.37 -4.14 22.61
N ILE A 144 -0.28 -3.45 22.95
CA ILE A 144 0.74 -3.01 21.99
C ILE A 144 1.42 -4.22 21.35
N ALA A 145 1.83 -5.21 22.15
CA ALA A 145 2.43 -6.45 21.63
C ALA A 145 1.48 -7.17 20.67
N THR A 146 0.21 -7.27 21.03
CA THR A 146 -0.84 -7.87 20.19
C THR A 146 -1.01 -7.09 18.88
N ALA A 147 -1.03 -5.76 18.94
CA ALA A 147 -1.13 -4.91 17.77
C ALA A 147 0.10 -5.03 16.86
N MET A 148 1.31 -5.10 17.42
CA MET A 148 2.55 -5.30 16.65
C MET A 148 2.55 -6.64 15.92
N VAL A 149 2.20 -7.73 16.62
CA VAL A 149 2.05 -9.06 16.00
C VAL A 149 0.97 -9.04 14.91
N GLY A 150 -0.18 -8.42 15.19
CA GLY A 150 -1.26 -8.28 14.22
C GLY A 150 -0.86 -7.49 12.97
N GLY A 151 -0.07 -6.42 13.14
CA GLY A 151 0.44 -5.62 12.03
C GLY A 151 1.46 -6.38 11.18
N VAL A 152 2.37 -7.12 11.80
CA VAL A 152 3.29 -8.01 11.07
C VAL A 152 2.52 -9.10 10.33
N ALA A 153 1.52 -9.72 10.97
CA ALA A 153 0.67 -10.71 10.33
C ALA A 153 -0.09 -10.14 9.12
N LEU A 154 -0.62 -8.91 9.22
CA LEU A 154 -1.25 -8.19 8.10
C LEU A 154 -0.26 -7.95 6.95
N TYR A 155 0.98 -7.54 7.26
CA TYR A 155 2.03 -7.37 6.25
C TYR A 155 2.37 -8.70 5.55
N LEU A 156 2.51 -9.80 6.29
CA LEU A 156 2.76 -11.12 5.72
C LEU A 156 1.60 -11.61 4.86
N ALA A 157 0.36 -11.40 5.30
CA ALA A 157 -0.84 -11.70 4.52
C ALA A 157 -0.87 -10.90 3.21
N TYR A 158 -0.50 -9.61 3.26
CA TYR A 158 -0.35 -8.77 2.08
C TYR A 158 0.68 -9.36 1.09
N LEU A 159 1.85 -9.78 1.58
CA LEU A 159 2.88 -10.40 0.74
C LEU A 159 2.41 -11.72 0.12
N LEU A 160 1.68 -12.53 0.89
CA LEU A 160 1.11 -13.78 0.41
C LEU A 160 0.08 -13.53 -0.70
N CYS A 161 -0.87 -12.61 -0.48
CA CYS A 161 -1.85 -12.23 -1.49
C CYS A 161 -1.18 -11.71 -2.77
N ASN A 162 -0.12 -10.90 -2.63
CA ASN A 162 0.65 -10.40 -3.77
C ASN A 162 1.36 -11.53 -4.53
N SER A 163 1.92 -12.50 -3.81
CA SER A 163 2.64 -13.63 -4.41
C SER A 163 1.69 -14.61 -5.10
N ILE A 164 0.54 -14.92 -4.49
CA ILE A 164 -0.52 -15.74 -5.11
C ILE A 164 -1.05 -15.05 -6.37
N GLY A 165 -1.32 -13.74 -6.30
CA GLY A 165 -1.74 -12.97 -7.46
C GLY A 165 -0.73 -13.09 -8.61
N ALA A 166 0.57 -12.92 -8.32
CA ALA A 166 1.62 -13.06 -9.32
C ALA A 166 1.68 -14.47 -9.93
N LEU A 167 1.49 -15.52 -9.12
CA LEU A 167 1.43 -16.91 -9.59
C LEU A 167 0.21 -17.18 -10.48
N LEU A 168 -0.96 -16.62 -10.15
CA LEU A 168 -2.17 -16.76 -10.97
C LEU A 168 -2.08 -15.99 -12.30
N ALA A 169 -1.29 -14.91 -12.34
CA ALA A 169 -1.06 -14.12 -13.54
C ALA A 169 0.00 -14.73 -14.48
N LEU A 170 0.76 -15.73 -14.04
CA LEU A 170 1.68 -16.47 -14.90
C LEU A 170 0.87 -17.22 -15.98
N PRO A 171 1.18 -17.03 -17.27
CA PRO A 171 0.53 -17.80 -18.32
C PRO A 171 0.67 -19.30 -18.05
N ALA A 172 -0.41 -20.07 -18.19
CA ALA A 172 -0.43 -21.53 -18.03
C ALA A 172 0.48 -22.30 -19.02
N ALA A 173 1.31 -21.61 -19.80
CA ALA A 173 2.19 -22.13 -20.84
C ALA A 173 3.44 -22.88 -20.31
N HIS A 174 3.68 -22.92 -19.00
CA HIS A 174 4.72 -23.74 -18.36
C HIS A 174 4.18 -25.00 -17.65
N ARG A 175 2.91 -25.38 -17.88
CA ARG A 175 2.32 -26.64 -17.37
C ARG A 175 2.52 -27.84 -18.34
N ARG A 176 3.59 -27.86 -19.13
CA ARG A 176 3.96 -29.02 -19.95
C ARG A 176 5.38 -29.43 -19.66
#